data_AF-A0A7S3UWF7-F1
#
_entry.id   AF-A0A7S3UWF7-F1
#
_cell.length_a   1.000
_cell.length_b   1.000
_cell.length_c   1.000
_cell.angle_alpha   90.00
_cell.angle_beta   90.00
_cell.angle_gamma   90.00
#
_symmetry.space_group_name_H-M   'P 1'
#
loop_
_entity.id
_entity.type
_entity.pdbx_description
1 polymer ?
#
loop_
_entity_poly.entity_id
_entity_poly.type
_entity_poly.pdbx_seq_one_letter_code
_entity_poly.pdbx_strand_id
1 'polypeptide(L)'
;IYMGLFKKRRKSSPRKSTAQKFTGKKSPLLVVLDPNFENILRGVSLPRRRMSEETKTEQTVTEQPEEEPSSKKQKVDGEGYAMNINKAVDKEYEEKSFTEIADAPVAAIQGISDRGAEILEKYRVRTVRDLAEWKFAKWCEAITTLADTEEAGARAEGCMMNANKALDKEYETKSLNEIKDASLECIQGLTEEATEFLGSLRPKVDTVSKLGNWKFYHWAKSIVALAATENADFSSR
;
A
#
# COMPACT_ATOMS: atom_id res chain seq x y z
N ILE A 1 -17.43 -61.86 11.25
CA ILE A 1 -18.39 -61.78 10.13
C ILE A 1 -19.47 -60.80 10.54
N TYR A 2 -19.29 -59.51 10.23
CA TYR A 2 -20.22 -58.44 10.57
C TYR A 2 -20.82 -57.90 9.26
N MET A 3 -22.14 -58.01 9.15
CA MET A 3 -22.96 -57.70 7.98
C MET A 3 -22.95 -56.20 7.67
N GLY A 4 -22.56 -55.86 6.43
CA GLY A 4 -22.51 -54.50 5.90
C GLY A 4 -23.87 -53.91 5.59
N LEU A 5 -24.12 -52.69 6.11
CA LEU A 5 -25.27 -51.86 5.81
C LEU A 5 -25.08 -51.11 4.48
N PHE A 6 -25.68 -51.63 3.41
CA PHE A 6 -25.82 -50.97 2.11
C PHE A 6 -26.83 -49.82 2.18
N LYS A 7 -26.37 -48.56 2.20
CA LYS A 7 -27.23 -47.39 2.00
C LYS A 7 -27.43 -47.13 0.50
N LYS A 8 -28.68 -47.26 0.04
CA LYS A 8 -29.18 -46.96 -1.31
C LYS A 8 -28.82 -45.52 -1.74
N ARG A 9 -28.05 -45.40 -2.82
CA ARG A 9 -27.90 -44.17 -3.63
C ARG A 9 -29.26 -43.80 -4.26
N ARG A 10 -29.81 -42.64 -3.92
CA ARG A 10 -30.94 -42.05 -4.65
C ARG A 10 -30.40 -41.35 -5.90
N LYS A 11 -30.89 -41.77 -7.07
CA LYS A 11 -30.61 -41.15 -8.38
C LYS A 11 -31.32 -39.78 -8.45
N SER A 12 -30.57 -38.70 -8.62
CA SER A 12 -31.11 -37.37 -8.96
C SER A 12 -31.31 -37.27 -10.47
N SER A 13 -32.49 -36.80 -10.87
CA SER A 13 -32.91 -36.63 -12.26
C SER A 13 -32.42 -35.28 -12.82
N PRO A 14 -32.01 -35.17 -14.09
CA PRO A 14 -31.48 -33.92 -14.64
C PRO A 14 -32.59 -32.92 -14.97
N ARG A 15 -32.46 -31.67 -14.48
CA ARG A 15 -33.35 -30.55 -14.86
C ARG A 15 -32.92 -29.98 -16.22
N LYS A 16 -33.89 -29.85 -17.13
CA LYS A 16 -33.72 -29.29 -18.47
C LYS A 16 -33.42 -27.79 -18.40
N SER A 17 -32.32 -27.39 -19.04
CA SER A 17 -31.90 -26.01 -19.28
C SER A 17 -32.84 -25.33 -20.28
N THR A 18 -33.34 -24.14 -19.95
CA THR A 18 -34.06 -23.26 -20.89
C THR A 18 -33.16 -22.05 -21.15
N ALA A 19 -32.58 -22.01 -22.35
CA ALA A 19 -31.73 -20.91 -22.80
C ALA A 19 -32.58 -19.69 -23.17
N GLN A 20 -32.39 -18.58 -22.46
CA GLN A 20 -32.99 -17.28 -22.81
C GLN A 20 -31.94 -16.43 -23.53
N LYS A 21 -32.16 -16.19 -24.82
CA LYS A 21 -31.33 -15.32 -25.67
C LYS A 21 -31.56 -13.87 -25.27
N PHE A 22 -30.49 -13.15 -24.90
CA PHE A 22 -30.50 -11.70 -24.75
C PHE A 22 -29.74 -11.05 -25.90
N THR A 23 -30.46 -10.31 -26.73
CA THR A 23 -29.93 -9.44 -27.79
C THR A 23 -30.12 -7.99 -27.37
N GLY A 24 -29.06 -7.18 -27.30
CA GLY A 24 -29.23 -5.75 -27.03
C GLY A 24 -27.96 -4.91 -26.84
N LYS A 25 -27.51 -4.30 -27.95
CA LYS A 25 -26.85 -2.99 -28.13
C LYS A 25 -25.75 -2.52 -27.16
N LYS A 26 -24.53 -2.39 -27.72
CA LYS A 26 -23.42 -1.58 -27.15
C LYS A 26 -23.63 -0.10 -27.50
N SER A 27 -23.47 0.79 -26.52
CA SER A 27 -23.35 2.25 -26.68
C SER A 27 -21.90 2.68 -26.41
N PRO A 28 -21.34 3.67 -27.12
CA PRO A 28 -19.94 4.08 -26.93
C PRO A 28 -19.77 5.07 -25.76
N LEU A 29 -18.68 4.91 -25.00
CA LEU A 29 -18.21 5.84 -23.97
C LEU A 29 -17.70 7.14 -24.63
N LEU A 30 -18.32 8.26 -24.27
CA LEU A 30 -17.82 9.60 -24.55
C LEU A 30 -16.96 10.05 -23.35
N VAL A 31 -15.66 10.26 -23.57
CA VAL A 31 -14.75 10.82 -22.56
C VAL A 31 -14.96 12.34 -22.57
N VAL A 32 -15.49 12.89 -21.48
CA VAL A 32 -15.55 14.35 -21.26
C VAL A 32 -14.26 14.75 -20.55
N LEU A 33 -13.42 15.52 -21.24
CA LEU A 33 -12.24 16.18 -20.65
C LEU A 33 -12.68 17.49 -19.98
N ASP A 34 -12.28 17.67 -18.73
CA ASP A 34 -12.54 18.86 -17.90
C ASP A 34 -11.72 20.06 -18.39
N PRO A 35 -12.34 21.23 -18.70
CA PRO A 35 -11.68 22.34 -19.41
C PRO A 35 -10.78 23.28 -18.57
N ASN A 36 -10.36 22.91 -17.36
CA ASN A 36 -9.69 23.84 -16.44
C ASN A 36 -8.16 23.69 -16.29
N PHE A 37 -7.47 23.08 -17.25
CA PHE A 37 -6.04 22.74 -17.11
C PHE A 37 -5.04 23.83 -17.57
N GLU A 38 -5.46 24.90 -18.26
CA GLU A 38 -4.51 25.83 -18.90
C GLU A 38 -4.04 27.05 -18.07
N ASN A 39 -4.48 27.24 -16.83
CA ASN A 39 -4.19 28.48 -16.07
C ASN A 39 -2.99 28.43 -15.09
N ILE A 40 -2.07 27.46 -15.19
CA ILE A 40 -0.98 27.27 -14.20
C ILE A 40 0.43 27.56 -14.76
N LEU A 41 0.57 28.03 -16.01
CA LEU A 41 1.90 28.20 -16.65
C LEU A 41 2.27 29.62 -17.08
N ARG A 42 1.77 30.67 -16.40
CA ARG A 42 2.27 32.03 -16.62
C ARG A 42 2.47 32.79 -15.32
N GLY A 43 3.71 32.85 -14.86
CA GLY A 43 4.21 33.96 -14.06
C GLY A 43 4.85 33.60 -12.73
N VAL A 44 6.12 33.18 -12.75
CA VAL A 44 7.06 33.49 -11.66
C VAL A 44 8.45 33.77 -12.25
N SER A 45 8.92 34.99 -12.08
CA SER A 45 10.24 35.52 -12.44
C SER A 45 11.22 35.28 -11.29
N LEU A 46 12.41 34.73 -11.56
CA LEU A 46 13.48 34.52 -10.57
C LEU A 46 14.51 35.66 -10.59
N PRO A 47 14.99 36.17 -9.43
CA PRO A 47 16.06 37.16 -9.38
C PRO A 47 17.48 36.55 -9.44
N ARG A 48 18.39 37.28 -10.10
CA ARG A 48 19.84 37.01 -10.29
C ARG A 48 20.62 37.02 -8.97
N ARG A 49 21.49 36.02 -8.79
CA ARG A 49 22.51 35.90 -7.72
C ARG A 49 23.64 36.93 -7.90
N ARG A 50 24.14 37.48 -6.78
CA ARG A 50 25.30 38.39 -6.68
C ARG A 50 26.46 37.62 -6.01
N MET A 51 27.64 37.68 -6.60
CA MET A 51 28.89 37.09 -6.12
C MET A 51 29.60 38.01 -5.13
N SER A 52 30.25 37.45 -4.11
CA SER A 52 31.40 38.07 -3.44
C SER A 52 32.34 37.01 -2.87
N GLU A 53 33.62 37.23 -3.11
CA GLU A 53 34.81 36.42 -2.81
C GLU A 53 35.27 36.44 -1.34
N GLU A 54 36.00 35.37 -1.00
CA GLU A 54 37.19 35.22 -0.15
C GLU A 54 37.29 35.83 1.27
N THR A 55 37.65 34.97 2.23
CA THR A 55 38.97 35.08 2.91
C THR A 55 39.34 33.79 3.66
N LYS A 56 40.66 33.60 3.78
CA LYS A 56 41.42 32.39 4.11
C LYS A 56 42.11 32.57 5.47
N THR A 57 42.14 31.55 6.33
CA THR A 57 43.12 31.48 7.43
C THR A 57 43.48 30.05 7.81
N GLU A 58 44.76 29.88 8.16
CA GLU A 58 45.54 28.66 8.34
C GLU A 58 45.37 27.90 9.68
N GLN A 59 45.60 26.58 9.56
CA GLN A 59 46.35 25.63 10.42
C GLN A 59 46.05 25.49 11.92
N THR A 60 45.84 24.23 12.35
CA THR A 60 46.84 23.47 13.15
C THR A 60 46.45 21.99 13.26
N VAL A 61 47.45 21.12 13.21
CA VAL A 61 47.39 19.65 13.27
C VAL A 61 47.55 19.18 14.71
N THR A 62 46.70 18.27 15.17
CA THR A 62 47.02 17.34 16.26
C THR A 62 46.32 15.99 16.00
N GLU A 63 47.10 14.91 16.02
CA GLU A 63 46.70 13.54 15.74
C GLU A 63 45.82 12.89 16.84
N GLN A 64 45.16 11.82 16.40
CA GLN A 64 43.99 11.11 16.93
C GLN A 64 44.25 10.21 18.15
N PRO A 65 43.18 9.56 18.66
CA PRO A 65 43.16 8.11 18.52
C PRO A 65 41.87 7.59 17.84
N GLU A 66 42.04 6.42 17.22
CA GLU A 66 41.16 5.73 16.27
C GLU A 66 39.76 5.39 16.82
N GLU A 67 38.72 5.76 16.06
CA GLU A 67 37.37 5.16 16.12
C GLU A 67 37.04 4.48 14.78
N GLU A 68 36.40 3.31 14.88
CA GLU A 68 36.02 2.40 13.79
C GLU A 68 35.25 3.07 12.64
N PRO A 69 35.34 2.57 11.38
CA PRO A 69 34.88 3.32 10.22
C PRO A 69 33.36 3.39 10.16
N SER A 70 32.82 4.48 10.70
CA SER A 70 31.50 4.99 10.38
C SER A 70 31.41 5.26 8.89
N SER A 71 30.47 4.59 8.24
CA SER A 71 30.20 4.63 6.81
C SER A 71 30.04 6.06 6.30
N LYS A 72 31.06 6.54 5.57
CA LYS A 72 31.01 7.82 4.86
C LYS A 72 29.88 7.76 3.84
N LYS A 73 28.75 8.42 4.13
CA LYS A 73 27.74 8.77 3.12
C LYS A 73 28.41 9.65 2.07
N GLN A 74 28.69 9.07 0.92
CA GLN A 74 29.24 9.77 -0.23
C GLN A 74 28.15 10.72 -0.75
N LYS A 75 28.42 12.03 -0.67
CA LYS A 75 27.52 13.06 -1.20
C LYS A 75 27.73 13.07 -2.72
N VAL A 76 26.78 12.51 -3.47
CA VAL A 76 26.78 12.58 -4.93
C VAL A 76 26.06 13.86 -5.32
N ASP A 77 26.68 14.64 -6.21
CA ASP A 77 26.13 15.88 -6.74
C ASP A 77 24.99 15.53 -7.71
N GLY A 78 23.80 15.26 -7.18
CA GLY A 78 22.63 14.75 -7.92
C GLY A 78 21.97 15.78 -8.84
N GLU A 79 22.72 16.65 -9.51
CA GLU A 79 22.19 17.61 -10.48
C GLU A 79 21.48 16.86 -11.61
N GLY A 80 20.14 16.84 -11.57
CA GLY A 80 19.26 16.17 -12.54
C GLY A 80 18.38 15.05 -11.98
N TYR A 81 18.64 14.54 -10.76
CA TYR A 81 17.89 13.43 -10.14
C TYR A 81 16.95 13.92 -9.02
N ALA A 82 16.11 14.91 -9.33
CA ALA A 82 15.16 15.44 -8.36
C ALA A 82 13.94 14.52 -8.18
N MET A 83 13.68 14.08 -6.95
CA MET A 83 12.45 13.39 -6.56
C MET A 83 11.38 14.41 -6.13
N ASN A 84 10.10 14.15 -6.43
CA ASN A 84 8.99 15.03 -6.03
C ASN A 84 7.80 14.20 -5.54
N ILE A 85 8.00 13.49 -4.42
CA ILE A 85 6.95 12.78 -3.71
C ILE A 85 6.50 13.52 -2.44
N ASN A 86 6.66 14.84 -2.40
CA ASN A 86 6.47 15.70 -1.22
C ASN A 86 5.05 15.62 -0.62
N LYS A 87 4.07 15.06 -1.34
CA LYS A 87 2.71 14.82 -0.82
C LYS A 87 2.56 13.49 -0.05
N ALA A 88 3.56 12.63 -0.11
CA ALA A 88 3.57 11.31 0.51
C ALA A 88 4.45 11.26 1.77
N VAL A 89 5.45 12.15 1.86
CA VAL A 89 6.45 12.13 2.92
C VAL A 89 6.44 13.42 3.72
N ASP A 90 6.79 13.33 5.00
CA ASP A 90 6.98 14.50 5.84
C ASP A 90 8.13 15.37 5.30
N LYS A 91 8.10 16.68 5.62
CA LYS A 91 9.02 17.68 5.10
C LYS A 91 10.49 17.31 5.34
N GLU A 92 10.80 16.68 6.46
CA GLU A 92 12.16 16.25 6.80
C GLU A 92 12.73 15.15 5.87
N TYR A 93 11.85 14.47 5.13
CA TYR A 93 12.18 13.35 4.25
C TYR A 93 12.09 13.68 2.75
N GLU A 94 11.72 14.91 2.37
CA GLU A 94 11.56 15.31 0.96
C GLU A 94 12.87 15.21 0.14
N GLU A 95 14.03 15.31 0.79
CA GLU A 95 15.35 15.25 0.15
C GLU A 95 16.03 13.87 0.27
N LYS A 96 15.32 12.85 0.76
CA LYS A 96 15.87 11.50 1.01
C LYS A 96 15.67 10.57 -0.19
N SER A 97 16.53 9.56 -0.33
CA SER A 97 16.31 8.50 -1.33
C SER A 97 15.17 7.57 -0.91
N PHE A 98 14.62 6.77 -1.84
CA PHE A 98 13.60 5.78 -1.50
C PHE A 98 14.10 4.76 -0.46
N THR A 99 15.37 4.37 -0.50
CA THR A 99 15.99 3.47 0.48
C THR A 99 16.03 4.12 1.86
N GLU A 100 16.48 5.39 1.94
CA GLU A 100 16.47 6.13 3.20
C GLU A 100 15.05 6.31 3.76
N ILE A 101 14.06 6.57 2.91
CA ILE A 101 12.66 6.70 3.33
C ILE A 101 12.06 5.35 3.72
N ALA A 102 12.38 4.27 3.01
CA ALA A 102 11.89 2.93 3.32
C ALA A 102 12.34 2.48 4.72
N ASP A 103 13.57 2.81 5.11
CA ASP A 103 14.12 2.46 6.42
C ASP A 103 13.81 3.50 7.51
N ALA A 104 13.19 4.63 7.14
CA ALA A 104 12.73 5.64 8.07
C ALA A 104 11.53 5.17 8.91
N PRO A 105 11.29 5.79 10.08
CA PRO A 105 10.08 5.54 10.87
C PRO A 105 8.80 5.77 10.07
N VAL A 106 7.71 5.10 10.44
CA VAL A 106 6.40 5.29 9.77
C VAL A 106 5.93 6.75 9.75
N ALA A 107 6.31 7.54 10.77
CA ALA A 107 6.03 8.98 10.83
C ALA A 107 6.66 9.79 9.66
N ALA A 108 7.62 9.21 8.92
CA ALA A 108 8.12 9.79 7.68
C ALA A 108 7.05 9.87 6.58
N ILE A 109 5.95 9.13 6.69
CA ILE A 109 4.80 9.24 5.79
C ILE A 109 3.91 10.37 6.27
N GLN A 110 3.73 11.37 5.40
CA GLN A 110 2.90 12.52 5.71
C GLN A 110 1.46 12.09 6.02
N GLY A 111 0.91 12.57 7.14
CA GLY A 111 -0.48 12.35 7.53
C GLY A 111 -0.71 11.15 8.44
N ILE A 112 0.33 10.38 8.78
CA ILE A 112 0.30 9.49 9.94
C ILE A 112 0.70 10.32 11.17
N SER A 113 -0.18 10.37 12.18
CA SER A 113 0.10 11.05 13.44
C SER A 113 0.94 10.19 14.39
N ASP A 114 1.55 10.79 15.41
CA ASP A 114 2.29 10.08 16.46
C ASP A 114 1.45 8.96 17.10
N ARG A 115 0.19 9.25 17.42
CA ARG A 115 -0.75 8.25 17.94
C ARG A 115 -0.96 7.08 16.97
N GLY A 116 -0.98 7.36 15.67
CA GLY A 116 -1.06 6.31 14.65
C GLY A 116 0.20 5.47 14.57
N ALA A 117 1.38 6.10 14.68
CA ALA A 117 2.66 5.41 14.73
C ALA A 117 2.76 4.49 15.97
N GLU A 118 2.34 4.96 17.16
CA GLU A 118 2.30 4.15 18.39
C GLU A 118 1.44 2.88 18.23
N ILE A 119 0.27 3.00 17.59
CA ILE A 119 -0.64 1.88 17.39
C ILE A 119 -0.06 0.89 16.38
N LEU A 120 0.54 1.38 15.30
CA LEU A 120 1.24 0.54 14.32
C LEU A 120 2.43 -0.18 14.95
N GLU A 121 3.16 0.46 15.85
CA GLU A 121 4.28 -0.16 16.54
C GLU A 121 3.87 -1.38 17.39
N LYS A 122 2.65 -1.41 17.95
CA LYS A 122 2.12 -2.61 18.64
C LYS A 122 2.05 -3.83 17.73
N TYR A 123 1.94 -3.61 16.42
CA TYR A 123 1.98 -4.63 15.37
C TYR A 123 3.37 -4.87 14.78
N ARG A 124 4.41 -4.33 15.42
CA ARG A 124 5.80 -4.32 14.96
C ARG A 124 5.97 -3.58 13.62
N VAL A 125 5.08 -2.62 13.35
CA VAL A 125 5.18 -1.73 12.19
C VAL A 125 5.85 -0.45 12.62
N ARG A 126 7.18 -0.39 12.48
CA ARG A 126 8.02 0.73 12.96
C ARG A 126 8.54 1.59 11.83
N THR A 127 8.83 0.99 10.69
CA THR A 127 9.38 1.65 9.51
C THR A 127 8.37 1.70 8.36
N VAL A 128 8.64 2.57 7.38
CA VAL A 128 7.89 2.58 6.11
C VAL A 128 7.91 1.21 5.45
N ARG A 129 9.05 0.50 5.53
CA ARG A 129 9.19 -0.88 5.06
C ARG A 129 8.28 -1.85 5.79
N ASP A 130 8.17 -1.76 7.11
CA ASP A 130 7.25 -2.60 7.88
C ASP A 130 5.79 -2.33 7.50
N LEU A 131 5.44 -1.06 7.22
CA LEU A 131 4.09 -0.71 6.80
C LEU A 131 3.77 -1.31 5.42
N ALA A 132 4.71 -1.24 4.48
CA ALA A 132 4.58 -1.90 3.18
C ALA A 132 4.41 -3.42 3.31
N GLU A 133 5.01 -4.02 4.34
CA GLU A 133 4.97 -5.45 4.64
C GLU A 133 3.81 -5.86 5.57
N TRP A 134 2.97 -4.89 5.99
CA TRP A 134 1.93 -5.15 6.98
C TRP A 134 0.84 -6.09 6.46
N LYS A 135 0.81 -7.31 7.01
CA LYS A 135 -0.01 -8.42 6.51
C LYS A 135 -1.51 -8.12 6.40
N PHE A 136 -2.08 -7.34 7.33
CA PHE A 136 -3.51 -7.06 7.32
C PHE A 136 -3.91 -6.17 6.16
N ALA A 137 -3.12 -5.13 5.87
CA ALA A 137 -3.32 -4.29 4.69
C ALA A 137 -3.10 -5.10 3.40
N LYS A 138 -2.10 -5.97 3.35
CA LYS A 138 -1.87 -6.91 2.22
C LYS A 138 -3.08 -7.80 1.94
N TRP A 139 -3.63 -8.43 2.98
CA TRP A 139 -4.80 -9.30 2.84
C TRP A 139 -6.02 -8.50 2.38
N CYS A 140 -6.24 -7.32 2.96
CA CYS A 140 -7.35 -6.46 2.56
C CYS A 140 -7.22 -5.98 1.11
N GLU A 141 -6.01 -5.58 0.69
CA GLU A 141 -5.73 -5.20 -0.70
C GLU A 141 -5.99 -6.37 -1.66
N ALA A 142 -5.50 -7.58 -1.33
CA ALA A 142 -5.69 -8.76 -2.16
C ALA A 142 -7.17 -9.14 -2.30
N ILE A 143 -7.92 -9.14 -1.18
CA ILE A 143 -9.37 -9.40 -1.18
C ILE A 143 -10.08 -8.37 -2.05
N THR A 144 -9.79 -7.09 -1.84
CA THR A 144 -10.43 -5.99 -2.58
C THR A 144 -10.15 -6.09 -4.07
N THR A 145 -8.89 -6.34 -4.45
CA THR A 145 -8.47 -6.49 -5.85
C THR A 145 -9.16 -7.67 -6.52
N LEU A 146 -9.23 -8.82 -5.85
CA LEU A 146 -9.83 -10.04 -6.43
C LEU A 146 -11.35 -9.99 -6.42
N ALA A 147 -11.98 -9.27 -5.50
CA ALA A 147 -13.44 -9.11 -5.47
C ALA A 147 -13.98 -8.44 -6.75
N ASP A 148 -13.21 -7.55 -7.36
CA ASP A 148 -13.57 -6.90 -8.64
C ASP A 148 -13.59 -7.88 -9.83
N THR A 149 -13.03 -9.09 -9.65
CA THR A 149 -13.03 -10.15 -10.65
C THR A 149 -14.14 -11.18 -10.46
N GLU A 150 -14.93 -11.09 -9.38
CA GLU A 150 -16.01 -12.03 -9.12
C GLU A 150 -17.19 -11.83 -10.08
N GLU A 151 -17.66 -12.93 -10.65
CA GLU A 151 -18.88 -12.97 -11.45
C GLU A 151 -20.10 -13.25 -10.56
N ALA A 152 -21.09 -12.34 -10.59
CA ALA A 152 -22.30 -12.48 -9.78
C ALA A 152 -23.06 -13.78 -10.10
N GLY A 153 -23.20 -14.65 -9.10
CA GLY A 153 -23.91 -15.92 -9.21
C GLY A 153 -23.18 -17.02 -10.00
N ALA A 154 -21.92 -16.83 -10.39
CA ALA A 154 -21.20 -17.74 -11.29
C ALA A 154 -20.08 -18.54 -10.60
N ARG A 155 -20.32 -19.02 -9.38
CA ARG A 155 -19.35 -19.91 -8.72
C ARG A 155 -19.42 -21.30 -9.34
N ALA A 156 -18.38 -21.71 -10.06
CA ALA A 156 -18.34 -23.04 -10.67
C ALA A 156 -18.44 -24.13 -9.58
N GLU A 157 -19.08 -25.25 -9.93
CA GLU A 157 -19.25 -26.38 -9.02
C GLU A 157 -17.88 -26.93 -8.57
N GLY A 158 -17.67 -27.05 -7.27
CA GLY A 158 -16.41 -27.53 -6.70
C GLY A 158 -15.34 -26.46 -6.41
N CYS A 159 -15.58 -25.18 -6.74
CA CYS A 159 -14.68 -24.11 -6.33
C CYS A 159 -14.63 -23.98 -4.80
N MET A 160 -13.42 -23.95 -4.24
CA MET A 160 -13.18 -23.75 -2.81
C MET A 160 -12.34 -22.50 -2.60
N MET A 161 -12.75 -21.62 -1.68
CA MET A 161 -11.91 -20.53 -1.19
C MET A 161 -11.19 -21.02 0.07
N ASN A 162 -9.89 -20.74 0.18
CA ASN A 162 -9.12 -21.03 1.39
C ASN A 162 -8.25 -19.83 1.77
N ALA A 163 -8.86 -18.88 2.47
CA ALA A 163 -8.20 -17.71 3.06
C ALA A 163 -8.26 -17.76 4.61
N ASN A 164 -8.22 -18.97 5.17
CA ASN A 164 -8.45 -19.27 6.59
C ASN A 164 -7.50 -18.59 7.59
N LYS A 165 -6.33 -18.12 7.12
CA LYS A 165 -5.37 -17.35 7.96
C LYS A 165 -5.63 -15.85 7.94
N ALA A 166 -6.45 -15.38 7.00
CA ALA A 166 -6.76 -13.96 6.83
C ALA A 166 -8.15 -13.62 7.36
N LEU A 167 -9.08 -14.57 7.30
CA LEU A 167 -10.49 -14.36 7.66
C LEU A 167 -10.86 -15.11 8.92
N ASP A 168 -11.74 -14.51 9.72
CA ASP A 168 -12.43 -15.24 10.77
C ASP A 168 -13.43 -16.24 10.19
N LYS A 169 -13.70 -17.29 10.97
CA LYS A 169 -14.47 -18.47 10.56
C LYS A 169 -15.83 -18.15 9.96
N GLU A 170 -16.48 -17.09 10.43
CA GLU A 170 -17.80 -16.64 9.96
C GLU A 170 -17.78 -16.06 8.53
N TYR A 171 -16.60 -15.70 8.02
CA TYR A 171 -16.40 -15.09 6.71
C TYR A 171 -15.76 -16.03 5.70
N GLU A 172 -15.28 -17.21 6.11
CA GLU A 172 -14.63 -18.19 5.22
C GLU A 172 -15.54 -18.72 4.09
N THR A 173 -16.86 -18.63 4.23
CA THR A 173 -17.83 -19.11 3.23
C THR A 173 -18.44 -18.00 2.38
N LYS A 174 -18.23 -16.73 2.74
CA LYS A 174 -18.74 -15.57 2.02
C LYS A 174 -17.98 -15.34 0.71
N SER A 175 -18.59 -14.60 -0.22
CA SER A 175 -17.90 -14.11 -1.41
C SER A 175 -16.92 -12.99 -1.07
N LEU A 176 -15.91 -12.76 -1.91
CA LEU A 176 -14.99 -11.64 -1.75
C LEU A 176 -15.71 -10.30 -1.87
N ASN A 177 -16.78 -10.19 -2.68
CA ASN A 177 -17.64 -9.00 -2.70
C ASN A 177 -18.35 -8.75 -1.37
N GLU A 178 -18.84 -9.80 -0.68
CA GLU A 178 -19.41 -9.62 0.65
C GLU A 178 -18.34 -9.25 1.69
N ILE A 179 -17.14 -9.81 1.56
CA ILE A 179 -16.04 -9.55 2.49
C ILE A 179 -15.46 -8.15 2.30
N LYS A 180 -15.32 -7.66 1.08
CA LYS A 180 -14.72 -6.33 0.81
C LYS A 180 -15.49 -5.19 1.49
N ASP A 181 -16.82 -5.36 1.61
CA ASP A 181 -17.71 -4.39 2.24
C ASP A 181 -17.95 -4.66 3.74
N ALA A 182 -17.41 -5.76 4.26
CA ALA A 182 -17.52 -6.12 5.67
C ALA A 182 -16.60 -5.26 6.56
N SER A 183 -16.93 -5.25 7.86
CA SER A 183 -16.11 -4.65 8.92
C SER A 183 -14.74 -5.32 9.00
N LEU A 184 -13.73 -4.58 9.44
CA LEU A 184 -12.38 -5.09 9.69
C LEU A 184 -12.30 -6.19 10.76
N GLU A 185 -13.34 -6.35 11.58
CA GLU A 185 -13.49 -7.47 12.51
C GLU A 185 -13.52 -8.84 11.81
N CYS A 186 -13.74 -8.90 10.49
CA CYS A 186 -13.63 -10.17 9.77
C CYS A 186 -12.18 -10.61 9.53
N ILE A 187 -11.19 -9.76 9.81
CA ILE A 187 -9.77 -10.01 9.55
C ILE A 187 -9.13 -10.61 10.79
N GLN A 188 -8.70 -11.87 10.67
CA GLN A 188 -8.16 -12.62 11.78
C GLN A 188 -6.90 -11.97 12.36
N GLY A 189 -6.92 -11.68 13.66
CA GLY A 189 -5.77 -11.17 14.42
C GLY A 189 -5.59 -9.65 14.40
N LEU A 190 -6.51 -8.92 13.77
CA LEU A 190 -6.62 -7.47 13.95
C LEU A 190 -7.41 -7.18 15.23
N THR A 191 -6.84 -6.40 16.15
CA THR A 191 -7.48 -6.14 17.46
C THR A 191 -8.56 -5.06 17.37
N GLU A 192 -9.49 -5.08 18.33
CA GLU A 192 -10.51 -4.04 18.51
C GLU A 192 -9.88 -2.63 18.56
N GLU A 193 -8.83 -2.44 19.36
CA GLU A 193 -8.09 -1.16 19.43
C GLU A 193 -7.60 -0.68 18.05
N ALA A 194 -7.10 -1.59 17.21
CA ALA A 194 -6.67 -1.22 15.86
C ALA A 194 -7.84 -0.86 14.96
N THR A 195 -8.95 -1.61 15.04
CA THR A 195 -10.16 -1.30 14.28
C THR A 195 -10.79 0.03 14.72
N GLU A 196 -10.76 0.36 16.02
CA GLU A 196 -11.21 1.64 16.55
C GLU A 196 -10.33 2.79 16.03
N PHE A 197 -9.01 2.62 16.08
CA PHE A 197 -8.08 3.61 15.55
C PHE A 197 -8.29 3.85 14.05
N LEU A 198 -8.30 2.79 13.24
CA LEU A 198 -8.54 2.88 11.80
C LEU A 198 -9.92 3.52 11.53
N GLY A 199 -10.92 3.15 12.34
CA GLY A 199 -12.26 3.74 12.31
C GLY A 199 -12.33 5.22 12.73
N SER A 200 -11.35 5.70 13.50
CA SER A 200 -11.25 7.10 13.92
C SER A 200 -10.61 8.00 12.85
N LEU A 201 -9.90 7.42 11.87
CA LEU A 201 -9.22 8.16 10.82
C LEU A 201 -10.18 8.97 9.94
N ARG A 202 -9.61 9.91 9.18
CA ARG A 202 -10.34 10.74 8.20
C ARG A 202 -9.61 10.69 6.86
N PRO A 203 -10.19 10.08 5.81
CA PRO A 203 -11.46 9.33 5.82
C PRO A 203 -11.39 8.10 6.74
N LYS A 204 -12.56 7.67 7.24
CA LYS A 204 -12.72 6.52 8.11
C LYS A 204 -12.25 5.24 7.41
N VAL A 205 -11.47 4.39 8.09
CA VAL A 205 -11.00 3.09 7.59
C VAL A 205 -11.61 1.98 8.44
N ASP A 206 -12.79 1.51 8.07
CA ASP A 206 -13.60 0.58 8.88
C ASP A 206 -14.08 -0.66 8.12
N THR A 207 -13.71 -0.79 6.85
CA THR A 207 -14.05 -1.92 6.00
C THR A 207 -12.81 -2.47 5.33
N VAL A 208 -12.87 -3.74 4.92
CA VAL A 208 -11.78 -4.41 4.20
C VAL A 208 -11.36 -3.61 2.98
N SER A 209 -12.29 -3.11 2.18
CA SER A 209 -12.00 -2.31 1.00
C SER A 209 -11.32 -0.98 1.33
N LYS A 210 -11.70 -0.31 2.43
CA LYS A 210 -11.06 0.95 2.82
C LYS A 210 -9.65 0.75 3.34
N LEU A 211 -9.38 -0.34 4.07
CA LEU A 211 -8.02 -0.67 4.50
C LEU A 211 -7.18 -1.15 3.31
N GLY A 212 -7.77 -1.95 2.42
CA GLY A 212 -7.12 -2.42 1.19
C GLY A 212 -6.74 -1.28 0.24
N ASN A 213 -7.50 -0.18 0.25
CA ASN A 213 -7.24 1.03 -0.52
C ASN A 213 -6.59 2.15 0.31
N TRP A 214 -6.01 1.83 1.47
CA TRP A 214 -5.50 2.86 2.37
C TRP A 214 -4.25 3.52 1.79
N LYS A 215 -4.34 4.81 1.48
CA LYS A 215 -3.30 5.54 0.73
C LYS A 215 -1.89 5.45 1.35
N PHE A 216 -1.78 5.47 2.68
CA PHE A 216 -0.48 5.44 3.35
C PHE A 216 0.22 4.09 3.17
N TYR A 217 -0.56 3.00 3.19
CA TYR A 217 -0.08 1.67 2.86
C TYR A 217 0.41 1.59 1.40
N HIS A 218 -0.35 2.15 0.45
CA HIS A 218 0.07 2.17 -0.94
C HIS A 218 1.33 3.01 -1.18
N TRP A 219 1.44 4.18 -0.53
CA TRP A 219 2.66 5.00 -0.61
C TRP A 219 3.88 4.25 -0.08
N ALA A 220 3.76 3.63 1.10
CA ALA A 220 4.81 2.79 1.67
C ALA A 220 5.23 1.67 0.71
N LYS A 221 4.25 0.93 0.16
CA LYS A 221 4.50 -0.14 -0.80
C LYS A 221 5.21 0.35 -2.06
N SER A 222 4.79 1.49 -2.62
CA SER A 222 5.42 2.09 -3.80
C SER A 222 6.84 2.56 -3.52
N ILE A 223 7.08 3.18 -2.37
CA ILE A 223 8.42 3.62 -1.95
C ILE A 223 9.35 2.40 -1.84
N VAL A 224 8.92 1.35 -1.15
CA VAL A 224 9.73 0.13 -0.97
C VAL A 224 9.99 -0.58 -2.30
N ALA A 225 9.01 -0.61 -3.20
CA ALA A 225 9.19 -1.19 -4.53
C ALA A 225 10.24 -0.44 -5.35
N LEU A 226 10.25 0.89 -5.30
CA LEU A 226 11.26 1.70 -6.00
C LEU A 226 12.61 1.68 -5.30
N ALA A 227 12.65 1.62 -3.97
CA ALA A 227 13.88 1.43 -3.20
C ALA A 227 14.65 0.17 -3.63
N ALA A 228 13.93 -0.90 -3.97
CA ALA A 228 14.55 -2.14 -4.48
C ALA A 228 15.26 -1.98 -5.84
N THR A 229 15.05 -0.86 -6.54
CA THR A 229 15.68 -0.53 -7.82
C THR A 229 16.78 0.53 -7.70
N GLU A 230 17.00 1.09 -6.50
CA GLU A 230 17.97 2.15 -6.29
C GLU A 230 19.40 1.61 -6.25
N ASN A 231 20.29 2.25 -7.02
CA ASN A 231 21.72 2.14 -6.87
C ASN A 231 22.23 3.36 -6.09
N ALA A 232 23.08 3.13 -5.08
CA ALA A 232 23.60 4.20 -4.22
C ALA A 232 24.41 5.28 -4.97
N ASP A 233 24.93 4.93 -6.14
CA ASP A 233 25.71 5.82 -7.01
C ASP A 233 24.90 6.42 -8.17
N PHE A 234 23.57 6.25 -8.17
CA PHE A 234 22.66 6.68 -9.24
C PHE A 234 22.98 6.09 -10.63
N SER A 235 23.76 5.02 -10.70
CA SER A 235 24.06 4.33 -11.95
C SER A 235 22.85 3.56 -12.45
N SER A 236 22.73 3.43 -13.78
CA SER A 236 21.62 2.71 -14.42
C SER A 236 21.86 1.20 -14.59
N ARG A 237 22.95 0.64 -14.04
CA ARG A 237 23.40 -0.73 -14.32
C ARG A 237 24.04 -1.40 -13.13
#